data_AF-A0A7V2UKJ8-F1
#
_entry.id   AF-A0A7V2UKJ8-F1
#
_cell.length_a   1.000
_cell.length_b   1.000
_cell.length_c   1.000
_cell.angle_alpha   90.00
_cell.angle_beta   90.00
_cell.angle_gamma   90.00
#
_symmetry.space_group_name_H-M   'P 1'
#
loop_
_entity.id
_entity.type
_entity.pdbx_description
1 polymer ?
#
loop_
_entity_poly.entity_id
_entity_poly.type
_entity_poly.pdbx_seq_one_letter_code
_entity_poly.pdbx_strand_id
1 'polypeptide(L)'
;RLQLKSGSPGFNNMLDDCVPEGGERSNIDFAMHARAMGADAVHVKDVAELKAAMVKARQAKRTQVIVIDTTHTRTTDGGCWWEVAIPEVSTRAEVREAHANYLKGQAQQRV
;
A
#
# COMPACT_ATOMS: atom_id res chain seq x y z
N ARG A 1 -5.73 -0.01 6.06
CA ARG A 1 -5.48 1.29 5.38
C ARG A 1 -5.83 2.44 6.30
N LEU A 2 -5.04 3.51 6.26
CA LEU A 2 -5.18 4.63 7.18
C LEU A 2 -6.57 5.29 7.11
N GLN A 3 -7.03 5.68 5.93
CA GLN A 3 -8.32 6.34 5.73
C GLN A 3 -9.52 5.55 6.28
N LEU A 4 -9.57 4.23 6.00
CA LEU A 4 -10.62 3.34 6.54
C LEU A 4 -10.54 3.23 8.06
N LYS A 5 -9.32 3.20 8.62
CA LYS A 5 -9.09 3.17 10.07
C LYS A 5 -9.44 4.51 10.75
N SER A 6 -9.46 5.60 10.00
CA SER A 6 -9.96 6.92 10.43
C SER A 6 -11.47 7.09 10.23
N GLY A 7 -12.21 6.02 9.93
CA GLY A 7 -13.67 6.04 9.76
C GLY A 7 -14.18 6.65 8.46
N SER A 8 -13.29 6.96 7.51
CA SER A 8 -13.68 7.51 6.20
C SER A 8 -13.72 6.39 5.16
N PRO A 9 -14.75 6.34 4.29
CA PRO A 9 -14.79 5.37 3.18
C PRO A 9 -13.67 5.67 2.20
N GLY A 10 -13.26 4.69 1.39
CA GLY A 10 -12.32 4.93 0.28
C GLY A 10 -12.88 5.96 -0.70
N PHE A 11 -11.99 6.75 -1.32
CA PHE A 11 -12.35 7.71 -2.37
C PHE A 11 -11.41 7.51 -3.55
N ASN A 12 -11.73 6.55 -4.41
CA ASN A 12 -10.98 6.24 -5.64
C ASN A 12 -9.46 6.10 -5.42
N ASN A 13 -9.09 5.54 -4.27
CA ASN A 13 -7.68 5.37 -3.87
C ASN A 13 -7.09 4.03 -4.36
N MET A 14 -7.86 3.29 -5.16
CA MET A 14 -7.46 2.04 -5.79
C MET A 14 -7.78 2.09 -7.27
N LEU A 15 -6.90 1.50 -8.09
CA LEU A 15 -7.17 1.33 -9.51
C LEU A 15 -8.48 0.58 -9.76
N ASP A 16 -8.81 -0.38 -8.90
CA ASP A 16 -10.07 -1.13 -8.92
C ASP A 16 -11.30 -0.24 -8.67
N ASP A 17 -11.14 0.84 -7.90
CA ASP A 17 -12.20 1.81 -7.60
C ASP A 17 -12.29 2.92 -8.68
N CYS A 18 -11.37 2.91 -9.67
CA CYS A 18 -11.25 3.93 -10.71
C CYS A 18 -11.72 3.47 -12.10
N VAL A 19 -12.45 2.35 -12.18
CA VAL A 19 -12.96 1.84 -13.47
C VAL A 19 -14.17 2.67 -13.91
N PRO A 20 -14.09 3.39 -15.05
CA PRO A 20 -15.22 4.17 -15.54
C PRO A 20 -16.36 3.25 -16.01
N GLU A 21 -17.57 3.80 -16.16
CA GLU A 21 -18.70 3.06 -16.71
C GLU A 21 -18.37 2.53 -18.11
N GLY A 22 -18.54 1.23 -18.32
CA GLY A 22 -18.15 0.55 -19.57
C GLY A 22 -16.64 0.43 -19.79
N GLY A 23 -15.82 0.77 -18.80
CA GLY A 23 -14.36 0.65 -18.85
C GLY A 23 -13.83 -0.70 -18.36
N GLU A 24 -12.53 -0.88 -18.54
CA GLU A 24 -11.78 -2.06 -18.12
C GLU A 24 -10.82 -1.74 -16.98
N ARG A 25 -10.43 -2.76 -16.20
CA ARG A 25 -9.43 -2.59 -15.15
C ARG A 25 -8.07 -2.26 -15.74
N SER A 26 -7.36 -1.34 -15.10
CA SER A 26 -5.95 -1.08 -15.41
C SER A 26 -5.09 -2.30 -15.06
N ASN A 27 -4.56 -2.97 -16.08
CA ASN A 27 -3.58 -4.03 -15.93
C ASN A 27 -2.18 -3.50 -16.32
N ILE A 28 -1.34 -3.22 -15.32
CA ILE A 28 -0.01 -2.63 -15.54
C ILE A 28 1.06 -3.70 -15.35
N ASP A 29 1.72 -4.09 -16.44
CA ASP A 29 2.93 -4.92 -16.36
C ASP A 29 4.17 -4.03 -16.11
N PHE A 30 4.48 -3.83 -14.83
CA PHE A 30 5.64 -3.06 -14.41
C PHE A 30 6.98 -3.68 -14.85
N ALA A 31 7.04 -5.00 -15.04
CA ALA A 31 8.26 -5.66 -15.48
C ALA A 31 8.51 -5.38 -16.96
N MET A 32 7.48 -5.49 -17.80
CA MET A 32 7.56 -5.09 -19.20
C MET A 32 7.89 -3.60 -19.35
N HIS A 33 7.28 -2.73 -18.54
CA HIS A 33 7.60 -1.30 -18.56
C HIS A 33 9.08 -1.03 -18.23
N ALA A 34 9.62 -1.70 -17.19
CA ALA A 34 11.04 -1.60 -16.85
C ALA A 34 11.96 -2.12 -17.97
N ARG A 35 11.57 -3.20 -18.67
CA ARG A 35 12.29 -3.68 -19.86
C ARG A 35 12.29 -2.65 -20.99
N ALA A 36 11.17 -1.98 -21.22
CA ALA A 36 11.08 -0.91 -22.23
C ALA A 36 12.00 0.28 -21.91
N MET A 37 12.26 0.55 -20.63
CA MET A 37 13.25 1.54 -20.17
C MET A 37 14.70 1.02 -20.17
N GLY A 38 14.92 -0.22 -20.63
CA GLY A 38 16.24 -0.81 -20.75
C GLY A 38 16.79 -1.38 -19.44
N ALA A 39 15.95 -1.72 -18.45
CA ALA A 39 16.37 -2.57 -17.33
C ALA A 39 16.16 -4.05 -17.67
N ASP A 40 16.92 -4.92 -17.02
CA ASP A 40 16.57 -6.34 -16.97
C ASP A 40 15.52 -6.51 -15.87
N ALA A 41 14.31 -6.95 -16.23
CA ALA A 41 13.23 -7.06 -15.26
C ALA A 41 12.57 -8.43 -15.26
N VAL A 42 12.08 -8.83 -14.10
CA VAL A 42 11.36 -10.08 -13.88
C VAL A 42 10.17 -9.83 -12.94
N HIS A 43 9.06 -10.51 -13.22
CA HIS A 43 7.91 -10.56 -12.33
C HIS A 43 7.95 -11.89 -11.56
N VAL A 44 7.76 -11.83 -10.25
CA VAL A 44 7.76 -12.99 -9.34
C VAL A 44 6.47 -12.99 -8.52
N LYS A 45 5.91 -14.18 -8.28
CA LYS A 45 4.60 -14.29 -7.60
C LYS A 45 4.68 -14.29 -6.08
N ASP A 46 5.85 -14.59 -5.53
CA ASP A 46 6.00 -14.84 -4.09
C ASP A 46 7.42 -14.58 -3.57
N VAL A 47 7.59 -14.76 -2.26
CA VAL A 47 8.84 -14.52 -1.54
C VAL A 47 9.93 -15.55 -1.90
N ALA A 48 9.57 -16.78 -2.29
CA ALA A 48 10.54 -17.79 -2.67
C ALA A 48 11.19 -17.43 -4.01
N GLU A 49 10.37 -17.08 -5.00
CA GLU A 49 10.83 -16.60 -6.30
C GLU A 49 11.60 -15.28 -6.19
N LEU A 50 11.17 -14.37 -5.31
CA LEU A 50 11.90 -13.13 -5.01
C LEU A 50 13.32 -13.43 -4.51
N LYS A 51 13.49 -14.33 -3.54
CA LYS A 51 14.82 -14.69 -3.02
C LYS A 51 15.73 -15.22 -4.14
N ALA A 52 15.21 -16.08 -5.01
CA ALA A 52 15.95 -16.61 -6.14
C ALA A 52 16.32 -15.52 -7.16
N ALA A 53 15.37 -14.64 -7.49
CA ALA A 53 15.60 -13.52 -8.41
C ALA A 53 16.64 -12.53 -7.86
N MET A 54 16.62 -12.25 -6.55
CA MET A 54 17.61 -11.38 -5.90
C MET A 54 19.04 -11.89 -6.03
N VAL A 55 19.27 -13.21 -5.95
CA VAL A 55 20.62 -13.78 -6.15
C VAL A 55 21.13 -13.49 -7.56
N LYS A 56 20.29 -13.71 -8.58
CA LYS A 56 20.63 -13.42 -9.99
C LYS A 56 20.86 -11.92 -10.20
N ALA A 57 19.97 -11.09 -9.65
CA ALA A 57 20.04 -9.65 -9.81
C ALA A 57 21.33 -9.05 -9.24
N ARG A 58 21.83 -9.58 -8.11
CA ARG A 58 23.10 -9.13 -7.50
C ARG A 58 24.34 -9.44 -8.34
N GLN A 59 24.27 -10.40 -9.26
CA GLN A 59 25.37 -10.77 -10.15
C GLN A 59 25.33 -10.00 -11.48
N ALA A 60 24.23 -9.28 -11.74
CA ALA A 60 24.03 -8.61 -13.01
C ALA A 60 24.85 -7.31 -13.12
N LYS A 61 25.29 -7.01 -14.34
CA LYS A 61 26.01 -5.76 -14.67
C LYS A 61 25.08 -4.62 -15.06
N ARG A 62 23.80 -4.93 -15.27
CA ARG A 62 22.74 -4.02 -15.73
C ARG A 62 21.69 -3.83 -14.64
N THR A 63 21.05 -2.67 -14.60
CA THR A 63 19.95 -2.36 -13.68
C THR A 63 18.91 -3.47 -13.67
N GLN A 64 18.56 -3.94 -12.48
CA GLN A 64 17.57 -5.00 -12.26
C GLN A 64 16.31 -4.42 -11.63
N VAL A 65 15.15 -4.81 -12.16
CA VAL A 65 13.85 -4.52 -11.55
C VAL A 65 13.13 -5.84 -11.28
N ILE A 66 12.87 -6.13 -10.01
CA ILE A 66 12.09 -7.30 -9.61
C ILE A 66 10.72 -6.80 -9.14
N VAL A 67 9.68 -7.14 -9.91
CA VAL A 67 8.29 -6.86 -9.56
C VAL A 67 7.76 -8.07 -8.80
N ILE A 68 7.19 -7.86 -7.62
CA ILE A 68 6.61 -8.93 -6.80
C ILE A 68 5.12 -8.68 -6.57
N ASP A 69 4.32 -9.74 -6.66
CA ASP A 69 2.92 -9.69 -6.26
C ASP A 69 2.77 -9.41 -4.76
N THR A 70 1.99 -8.39 -4.44
CA THR A 70 1.73 -7.96 -3.07
C THR A 70 0.24 -7.71 -2.85
N THR A 71 -0.16 -7.59 -1.59
CA THR A 71 -1.53 -7.20 -1.22
C THR A 71 -1.51 -6.03 -0.27
N HIS A 72 -2.43 -5.10 -0.46
CA HIS A 72 -2.61 -3.93 0.40
C HIS A 72 -3.40 -4.22 1.68
N THR A 73 -3.99 -5.42 1.80
CA THR A 73 -4.83 -5.79 2.96
C THR A 73 -4.00 -6.30 4.13
N ARG A 74 -2.77 -6.75 3.88
CA ARG A 74 -1.84 -7.24 4.90
C ARG A 74 -0.82 -6.15 5.22
N THR A 75 -0.73 -5.80 6.50
CA THR A 75 0.25 -4.84 7.02
C THR A 75 1.00 -5.47 8.18
N THR A 76 2.26 -5.09 8.36
CA THR A 76 3.02 -5.41 9.57
C THR A 76 2.58 -4.47 10.69
N ASP A 77 2.59 -4.95 11.94
CA ASP A 77 2.34 -4.08 13.09
C ASP A 77 3.48 -3.05 13.22
N GLY A 78 3.10 -1.77 13.33
CA GLY A 78 4.05 -0.66 13.35
C GLY A 78 4.85 -0.51 14.65
N GLY A 79 4.55 -1.31 15.68
CA GLY A 79 5.24 -1.32 16.97
C GLY A 79 5.07 -0.05 17.82
N CYS A 80 4.53 1.03 17.25
CA CYS A 80 4.29 2.30 17.91
C CYS A 80 2.96 2.91 17.47
N TRP A 81 2.39 3.75 18.35
CA TRP A 81 1.28 4.62 18.01
C TRP A 81 1.81 5.85 17.27
N TRP A 82 1.12 6.24 16.20
CA TRP A 82 1.42 7.44 15.42
C TRP A 82 0.27 8.43 15.59
N GLU A 83 0.59 9.70 15.82
CA GLU A 83 -0.41 10.76 15.88
C GLU A 83 -0.94 11.04 14.47
N VAL A 84 -2.13 10.50 14.18
CA VAL A 84 -2.86 10.76 12.95
C VAL A 84 -4.16 11.46 13.32
N ALA A 85 -4.20 12.77 13.09
CA ALA A 85 -5.34 13.59 13.44
C ALA A 85 -6.64 13.07 12.80
N ILE A 86 -7.70 13.01 13.60
CA ILE A 86 -9.04 12.62 13.18
C ILE A 86 -9.95 13.85 13.32
N PRO A 87 -10.90 14.11 12.40
CA PRO A 87 -11.82 15.21 12.53
C PRO A 87 -12.58 15.18 13.86
N GLU A 88 -12.53 16.29 14.59
CA GLU A 88 -13.23 16.45 15.87
C GLU A 88 -14.75 16.37 15.71
N VAL A 89 -15.26 16.90 14.59
CA VAL A 89 -16.68 16.90 14.23
C VAL A 89 -16.92 16.11 12.94
N SER A 90 -17.91 15.21 12.97
CA SER A 90 -18.34 14.46 11.79
C SER A 90 -19.75 13.92 11.97
N THR A 91 -20.53 13.90 10.88
CA THR A 91 -21.84 13.24 10.83
C THR A 91 -21.72 11.72 10.81
N ARG A 92 -20.57 11.17 10.43
CA ARG A 92 -20.28 9.73 10.39
C ARG A 92 -19.95 9.18 11.77
N ALA A 93 -20.60 8.09 12.16
CA ALA A 93 -20.38 7.46 13.47
C ALA A 93 -18.96 6.89 13.59
N GLU A 94 -18.45 6.32 12.50
CA GLU A 94 -17.14 5.69 12.41
C GLU A 94 -16.01 6.70 12.63
N VAL A 95 -16.18 7.93 12.13
CA VAL A 95 -15.21 9.01 12.35
C VAL A 95 -15.23 9.46 13.80
N ARG A 96 -16.42 9.58 14.43
CA ARG A 96 -16.52 9.93 15.85
C ARG A 96 -15.90 8.86 16.75
N GLU A 97 -16.07 7.58 16.42
CA GLU A 97 -15.43 6.47 17.12
C GLU A 97 -13.90 6.52 16.96
N ALA A 98 -13.41 6.73 15.73
CA ALA A 98 -11.99 6.90 15.47
C ALA A 98 -11.39 8.08 16.23
N HIS A 99 -12.10 9.21 16.33
CA HIS A 99 -11.67 10.38 17.10
C HIS A 99 -11.56 10.06 18.60
N ALA A 100 -12.53 9.35 19.17
CA ALA A 100 -12.46 8.92 20.56
C ALA A 100 -11.25 7.99 20.83
N ASN A 101 -10.93 7.10 19.89
CA ASN A 101 -9.74 6.24 19.99
C ASN A 101 -8.43 7.02 19.83
N TYR A 102 -8.42 8.02 18.95
CA TYR A 102 -7.30 8.95 18.79
C TYR A 102 -6.99 9.69 20.10
N LEU A 103 -8.00 10.27 20.77
CA LEU A 103 -7.83 10.98 22.04
C LEU A 103 -7.27 10.07 23.15
N LYS A 104 -7.71 8.81 23.20
CA LYS A 104 -7.15 7.81 24.14
C LYS A 104 -5.67 7.53 23.86
N GLY A 105 -5.29 7.41 22.59
CA GLY A 105 -3.89 7.21 22.19
C GLY A 105 -3.02 8.42 22.54
N GLN A 106 -3.50 9.62 22.25
CA GLN A 106 -2.81 10.87 22.57
C GLN A 106 -2.56 11.02 24.08
N ALA A 107 -3.54 10.67 24.92
CA ALA A 107 -3.37 10.69 26.38
C ALA A 107 -2.31 9.70 26.92
N GLN A 108 -1.95 8.68 26.15
CA GLN A 108 -0.92 7.68 26.50
C GLN A 108 0.45 8.02 25.90
N GLN A 109 0.54 9.06 25.07
CA GLN A 109 1.78 9.49 24.45
C GLN A 109 2.76 9.97 25.54
N ARG A 110 3.98 9.42 25.51
CA ARG A 110 5.08 9.88 26.36
C ARG A 110 5.73 11.11 25.73
N VAL A 111 6.01 12.12 26.56
CA VAL A 111 6.79 13.31 26.20
C VAL A 111 8.25 13.08 26.56
#